data_AF-A0A3B8III2-F1
#
_entry.id   AF-A0A3B8III2-F1
#
_cell.length_a   1.000
_cell.length_b   1.000
_cell.length_c   1.000
_cell.angle_alpha   90.00
_cell.angle_beta   90.00
_cell.angle_gamma   90.00
#
_symmetry.space_group_name_H-M   'P 1'
#
loop_
_entity.id
_entity.type
_entity.pdbx_description
1 polymer ?
#
loop_
_entity_poly.entity_id
_entity_poly.type
_entity_poly.pdbx_seq_one_letter_code
_entity_poly.pdbx_strand_id
1 'polypeptide(L)'
;MKHRFPLLLLIFCAVSITQSFAQYNFPDCGTPWNPANAPFNTGDVVSYEGNNYTAKYYTTSTPGSGEWTNNGPCGADAVGPDYAGPQRVIGYLPTWQESWDRANFNPNAATHINISFLEFIQNNNDYTSGTFSSVAFKQKSVDDVDSVLFELGILDEAHQAGVTVSVALGGAIDYSFLWLMNQYYNDDAKLDEIAELIKAFIVARNLDGVDLDMEAWWQDPAVNKMTDEGGRVRGDQWGGTDAGPHPAGLGLTRLAQKLREKMPNKLITAAVFGTSWYGNNYDDEMVQYMDWLGLMT
;
A
#
# COMPACT_ATOMS: atom_id res chain seq x y z
N MET A 1 -47.57 -40.90 -7.30
CA MET A 1 -48.49 -39.85 -7.76
C MET A 1 -48.18 -38.54 -7.05
N LYS A 2 -47.83 -37.52 -7.83
CA LYS A 2 -48.02 -36.06 -7.62
C LYS A 2 -47.28 -35.35 -6.48
N HIS A 3 -46.23 -34.66 -6.91
CA HIS A 3 -45.62 -33.45 -6.34
C HIS A 3 -46.60 -32.49 -5.66
N ARG A 4 -46.15 -31.85 -4.56
CA ARG A 4 -46.36 -30.41 -4.31
C ARG A 4 -45.22 -29.83 -3.45
N PHE A 5 -44.43 -28.95 -4.07
CA PHE A 5 -43.71 -27.85 -3.42
C PHE A 5 -44.70 -26.80 -2.92
N PRO A 6 -44.39 -26.10 -1.81
CA PRO A 6 -44.45 -24.64 -1.80
C PRO A 6 -43.10 -24.09 -1.32
N LEU A 7 -42.38 -23.32 -2.14
CA LEU A 7 -42.50 -21.86 -2.22
C LEU A 7 -42.30 -21.19 -0.85
N LEU A 8 -41.04 -21.19 -0.36
CA LEU A 8 -40.54 -20.13 0.50
C LEU A 8 -39.48 -19.37 -0.31
N LEU A 9 -39.98 -18.44 -1.12
CA LEU A 9 -39.22 -17.45 -1.86
C LEU A 9 -39.55 -16.10 -1.21
N LEU A 10 -38.53 -15.25 -1.07
CA LEU A 10 -38.61 -13.80 -0.82
C LEU A 10 -39.08 -13.32 0.56
N ILE A 11 -38.16 -13.29 1.55
CA ILE A 11 -37.86 -12.07 2.33
C ILE A 11 -36.36 -12.07 2.64
N PHE A 12 -35.54 -11.83 1.63
CA PHE A 12 -34.21 -11.22 1.81
C PHE A 12 -34.26 -9.91 1.02
N CYS A 13 -35.14 -9.00 1.45
CA CYS A 13 -35.12 -7.63 0.98
C CYS A 13 -33.87 -6.97 1.53
N ALA A 14 -32.87 -6.85 0.66
CA ALA A 14 -32.15 -5.62 0.41
C ALA A 14 -31.75 -4.84 1.68
N VAL A 15 -30.82 -5.39 2.45
CA VAL A 15 -29.72 -4.54 2.93
C VAL A 15 -28.63 -4.67 1.86
N SER A 16 -28.93 -4.13 0.68
CA SER A 16 -27.89 -3.68 -0.23
C SER A 16 -27.19 -2.58 0.53
N ILE A 17 -26.12 -2.95 1.24
CA ILE A 17 -25.15 -2.00 1.73
C ILE A 17 -24.71 -1.27 0.47
N THR A 18 -25.25 -0.08 0.25
CA THR A 18 -24.55 0.94 -0.52
C THR A 18 -23.30 1.20 0.32
N GLN A 19 -22.27 0.39 0.12
CA GLN A 19 -20.91 0.81 0.40
C GLN A 19 -20.68 1.91 -0.62
N SER A 20 -21.16 3.11 -0.27
CA SER A 20 -20.61 4.33 -0.79
C SER A 20 -19.14 4.22 -0.41
N PHE A 21 -18.31 3.79 -1.35
CA PHE A 21 -16.87 4.03 -1.28
C PHE A 21 -16.79 5.54 -1.07
N ALA A 22 -16.51 5.96 0.17
CA ALA A 22 -16.35 7.35 0.49
C ALA A 22 -15.03 7.76 -0.17
N GLN A 23 -15.08 8.05 -1.46
CA GLN A 23 -14.01 8.78 -2.11
C GLN A 23 -13.85 10.06 -1.29
N TYR A 24 -12.68 10.24 -0.70
CA TYR A 24 -12.39 11.42 0.07
C TYR A 24 -12.54 12.62 -0.88
N ASN A 25 -13.60 13.40 -0.69
CA ASN A 25 -13.80 14.64 -1.41
C ASN A 25 -12.99 15.69 -0.66
N PHE A 26 -11.91 16.16 -1.29
CA PHE A 26 -11.16 17.28 -0.78
C PHE A 26 -12.09 18.50 -0.63
N PRO A 27 -11.90 19.32 0.41
CA PRO A 27 -12.67 20.55 0.55
C PRO A 27 -12.41 21.48 -0.64
N ASP A 28 -13.40 22.28 -1.03
CA ASP A 28 -13.20 23.29 -2.08
C ASP A 28 -12.03 24.22 -1.73
N CYS A 29 -11.25 24.61 -2.74
CA CYS A 29 -10.21 25.60 -2.52
C CYS A 29 -10.82 26.97 -2.20
N GLY A 30 -10.25 27.62 -1.18
CA GLY A 30 -10.43 29.03 -0.92
C GLY A 30 -9.91 29.87 -2.09
N THR A 31 -10.13 31.19 -2.01
CA THR A 31 -9.65 32.10 -3.07
C THR A 31 -8.12 32.00 -3.19
N PRO A 32 -7.54 31.82 -4.39
CA PRO A 32 -6.09 31.75 -4.54
C PRO A 32 -5.39 32.94 -3.89
N TRP A 33 -4.38 32.66 -3.08
CA TRP A 33 -3.58 33.69 -2.43
C TRP A 33 -2.90 34.54 -3.50
N ASN A 34 -3.01 35.86 -3.32
CA ASN A 34 -2.40 36.85 -4.19
C ASN A 34 -1.86 37.98 -3.31
N PRO A 35 -0.58 38.38 -3.44
CA PRO A 35 -0.02 39.46 -2.64
C PRO A 35 -0.75 40.80 -2.84
N ALA A 36 -1.43 41.01 -3.98
CA ALA A 36 -2.25 42.20 -4.23
C ALA A 36 -3.54 42.24 -3.40
N ASN A 37 -3.97 41.11 -2.84
CA ASN A 37 -5.17 41.00 -2.00
C ASN A 37 -4.84 41.10 -0.51
N ALA A 38 -3.56 41.27 -0.14
CA ALA A 38 -3.17 41.55 1.23
C ALA A 38 -3.62 42.96 1.67
N PRO A 39 -3.87 43.19 2.98
CA PRO A 39 -3.72 42.25 4.09
C PRO A 39 -4.91 41.28 4.26
N PHE A 40 -4.65 40.17 4.93
CA PHE A 40 -5.65 39.19 5.35
C PHE A 40 -5.91 39.31 6.85
N ASN A 41 -7.18 39.18 7.27
CA ASN A 41 -7.61 39.22 8.66
C ASN A 41 -7.66 37.81 9.27
N THR A 42 -7.74 37.73 10.60
CA THR A 42 -7.96 36.46 11.31
C THR A 42 -9.16 35.70 10.74
N GLY A 43 -8.95 34.44 10.38
CA GLY A 43 -9.98 33.55 9.86
C GLY A 43 -10.16 33.59 8.34
N ASP A 44 -9.52 34.52 7.63
CA ASP A 44 -9.53 34.53 6.16
C ASP A 44 -8.89 33.24 5.63
N VAL A 45 -9.56 32.61 4.66
CA VAL A 45 -9.12 31.36 4.01
C VAL A 45 -8.71 31.64 2.58
N VAL A 46 -7.51 31.21 2.22
CA VAL A 46 -6.95 31.28 0.87
C VAL A 46 -6.41 29.93 0.44
N SER A 47 -6.31 29.69 -0.86
CA SER A 47 -5.57 28.54 -1.40
C SER A 47 -4.18 28.95 -1.89
N TYR A 48 -3.16 28.15 -1.60
CA TYR A 48 -1.79 28.36 -2.06
C TYR A 48 -1.13 27.01 -2.26
N GLU A 49 -0.50 26.78 -3.42
CA GLU A 49 0.19 25.53 -3.75
C GLU A 49 -0.65 24.26 -3.48
N GLY A 50 -1.94 24.28 -3.87
CA GLY A 50 -2.86 23.14 -3.74
C GLY A 50 -3.41 22.89 -2.33
N ASN A 51 -3.09 23.74 -1.35
CA ASN A 51 -3.57 23.63 0.03
C ASN A 51 -4.40 24.85 0.42
N ASN A 52 -5.38 24.65 1.31
CA ASN A 52 -6.09 25.74 1.97
C ASN A 52 -5.30 26.20 3.21
N TYR A 53 -5.27 27.51 3.46
CA TYR A 53 -4.66 28.10 4.64
C TYR A 53 -5.61 29.09 5.30
N THR A 54 -5.69 29.04 6.63
CA THR A 54 -6.43 30.02 7.45
C THR A 54 -5.46 30.98 8.13
N ALA A 55 -5.67 32.29 7.97
CA ALA A 55 -4.89 33.30 8.69
C ALA A 55 -5.15 33.24 10.20
N LYS A 56 -4.12 33.01 11.02
CA LYS A 56 -4.26 32.96 12.50
C LYS A 56 -4.52 34.35 13.09
N TYR A 57 -3.96 35.37 12.47
CA TYR A 57 -4.08 36.78 12.82
C TYR A 57 -3.88 37.63 11.56
N TYR A 58 -4.02 38.95 11.70
CA TYR A 58 -3.74 39.89 10.61
C TYR A 58 -2.36 39.62 10.00
N THR A 59 -2.30 39.40 8.69
CA THR A 59 -1.05 39.03 8.01
C THR A 59 -0.97 39.61 6.59
N THR A 60 0.26 39.89 6.17
CA THR A 60 0.63 40.19 4.78
C THR A 60 1.61 39.16 4.22
N SER A 61 1.91 38.10 4.97
CA SER A 61 2.90 37.09 4.57
C SER A 61 2.27 36.04 3.65
N THR A 62 3.13 35.37 2.89
CA THR A 62 2.73 34.22 2.08
C THR A 62 2.31 33.04 2.97
N PRO A 63 1.25 32.30 2.60
CA PRO A 63 0.88 31.05 3.24
C PRO A 63 2.05 30.07 3.36
N GLY A 64 2.07 29.29 4.45
CA GLY A 64 3.21 28.43 4.83
C GLY A 64 4.18 29.07 5.85
N SER A 65 4.06 30.38 6.10
CA SER A 65 4.72 31.03 7.24
C SER A 65 3.99 30.71 8.57
N GLY A 66 4.61 31.02 9.71
CA GLY A 66 4.03 30.74 11.04
C GLY A 66 2.68 31.43 11.34
N GLU A 67 2.31 32.42 10.53
CA GLU A 67 1.08 33.23 10.66
C GLU A 67 -0.16 32.53 10.07
N TRP A 68 0.04 31.42 9.36
CA TRP A 68 -1.02 30.63 8.73
C TRP A 68 -1.19 29.27 9.41
N THR A 69 -2.42 28.77 9.43
CA THR A 69 -2.74 27.37 9.71
C THR A 69 -2.92 26.68 8.37
N ASN A 70 -2.17 25.61 8.10
CA ASN A 70 -2.36 24.78 6.92
C ASN A 70 -3.57 23.87 7.17
N ASN A 71 -4.62 24.02 6.37
CA ASN A 71 -5.83 23.21 6.43
C ASN A 71 -5.78 21.98 5.48
N GLY A 72 -4.63 21.70 4.88
CA GLY A 72 -4.44 20.57 3.97
C GLY A 72 -4.93 20.80 2.54
N PRO A 73 -4.87 19.76 1.70
CA PRO A 73 -5.14 19.86 0.27
C PRO A 73 -6.60 20.24 -0.04
N CYS A 74 -6.81 20.97 -1.13
CA CYS A 74 -8.14 21.44 -1.54
C CYS A 74 -8.40 21.30 -3.05
N GLY A 75 -9.68 21.29 -3.43
CA GLY A 75 -10.15 21.29 -4.81
C GLY A 75 -10.08 19.91 -5.49
N ALA A 76 -10.64 19.82 -6.69
CA ALA A 76 -10.52 18.62 -7.54
C ALA A 76 -9.06 18.35 -7.95
N ASP A 77 -8.21 19.38 -7.89
CA ASP A 77 -6.78 19.35 -8.19
C ASP A 77 -5.91 19.08 -6.93
N ALA A 78 -6.51 18.76 -5.77
CA ALA A 78 -5.78 18.30 -4.58
C ALA A 78 -5.04 16.99 -4.86
N VAL A 79 -5.62 16.16 -5.71
CA VAL A 79 -4.88 15.16 -6.46
C VAL A 79 -4.17 15.95 -7.54
N GLY A 80 -2.84 16.07 -7.45
CA GLY A 80 -2.04 16.90 -8.35
C GLY A 80 -2.33 16.66 -9.84
N PRO A 81 -1.75 17.47 -10.74
CA PRO A 81 -2.08 17.40 -12.16
C PRO A 81 -1.97 15.98 -12.71
N ASP A 82 -2.83 15.64 -13.67
CA ASP A 82 -2.79 14.35 -14.36
C ASP A 82 -1.34 14.00 -14.75
N TYR A 83 -0.94 12.76 -14.43
CA TYR A 83 0.40 12.29 -14.76
C TYR A 83 0.57 12.25 -16.28
N ALA A 84 1.36 13.18 -16.81
CA ALA A 84 1.64 13.32 -18.24
C ALA A 84 2.65 12.29 -18.78
N GLY A 85 3.22 11.45 -17.92
CA GLY A 85 4.14 10.39 -18.32
C GLY A 85 3.43 9.13 -18.85
N PRO A 86 4.18 8.13 -19.32
CA PRO A 86 3.62 6.87 -19.79
C PRO A 86 2.80 6.20 -18.69
N GLN A 87 1.56 5.83 -19.01
CA GLN A 87 0.73 5.06 -18.09
C GLN A 87 1.38 3.71 -17.82
N ARG A 88 1.24 3.25 -16.56
CA ARG A 88 1.67 1.92 -16.16
C ARG A 88 0.44 1.03 -16.00
N VAL A 89 0.51 -0.17 -16.55
CA VAL A 89 -0.49 -1.21 -16.34
C VAL A 89 0.20 -2.29 -15.53
N ILE A 90 -0.16 -2.38 -14.25
CA ILE A 90 0.43 -3.30 -13.28
C ILE A 90 -0.53 -4.49 -13.12
N GLY A 91 -0.04 -5.69 -13.42
CA GLY A 91 -0.81 -6.92 -13.24
C GLY A 91 -0.24 -7.78 -12.11
N TYR A 92 -1.12 -8.47 -11.38
CA TYR A 92 -0.73 -9.48 -10.40
C TYR A 92 -1.03 -10.86 -11.00
N LEU A 93 -0.04 -11.75 -11.01
CA LEU A 93 -0.20 -13.15 -11.39
C LEU A 93 -0.21 -14.02 -10.12
N PRO A 94 -1.38 -14.48 -9.68
CA PRO A 94 -1.51 -15.29 -8.47
C PRO A 94 -1.00 -16.72 -8.69
N THR A 95 -0.24 -17.24 -7.74
CA THR A 95 0.32 -18.60 -7.76
C THR A 95 -0.69 -19.67 -7.36
N TRP A 96 -1.82 -19.30 -6.75
CA TRP A 96 -2.84 -20.23 -6.24
C TRP A 96 -4.04 -20.43 -7.18
N GLN A 97 -4.09 -19.71 -8.30
CA GLN A 97 -5.13 -19.91 -9.30
C GLN A 97 -4.75 -21.06 -10.24
N GLU A 98 -5.17 -22.27 -9.89
CA GLU A 98 -5.02 -23.46 -10.75
C GLU A 98 -5.68 -23.29 -12.13
N SER A 99 -6.67 -22.39 -12.22
CA SER A 99 -7.40 -22.08 -13.46
C SER A 99 -6.81 -20.94 -14.28
N TRP A 100 -5.64 -20.41 -13.90
CA TRP A 100 -4.98 -19.38 -14.67
C TRP A 100 -4.72 -19.90 -16.09
N ASP A 101 -5.37 -19.24 -17.04
CA ASP A 101 -5.34 -19.63 -18.44
C ASP A 101 -4.04 -19.14 -19.07
N ARG A 102 -2.99 -19.93 -18.92
CA ARG A 102 -1.69 -19.71 -19.57
C ARG A 102 -1.84 -19.47 -21.08
N ALA A 103 -2.85 -20.06 -21.73
CA ALA A 103 -3.09 -19.88 -23.16
C ALA A 103 -3.57 -18.47 -23.51
N ASN A 104 -4.13 -17.73 -22.54
CA ASN A 104 -4.56 -16.35 -22.68
C ASN A 104 -3.61 -15.35 -22.01
N PHE A 105 -2.49 -15.80 -21.44
CA PHE A 105 -1.46 -14.90 -20.96
C PHE A 105 -0.91 -14.07 -22.12
N ASN A 106 -0.94 -12.74 -21.98
CA ASN A 106 -0.37 -11.81 -22.93
C ASN A 106 0.46 -10.77 -22.17
N PRO A 107 1.80 -10.86 -22.19
CA PRO A 107 2.63 -9.92 -21.45
C PRO A 107 2.45 -8.48 -21.95
N ASN A 108 2.16 -8.28 -23.25
CA ASN A 108 1.98 -6.94 -23.84
C ASN A 108 0.73 -6.20 -23.34
N ALA A 109 -0.15 -6.85 -22.58
CA ALA A 109 -1.30 -6.20 -21.95
C ALA A 109 -0.90 -5.42 -20.68
N ALA A 110 0.32 -5.64 -20.16
CA ALA A 110 0.84 -4.97 -18.98
C ALA A 110 2.18 -4.29 -19.29
N THR A 111 2.57 -3.34 -18.46
CA THR A 111 3.95 -2.82 -18.44
C THR A 111 4.78 -3.42 -17.31
N HIS A 112 4.11 -3.90 -16.25
CA HIS A 112 4.74 -4.55 -15.10
C HIS A 112 3.88 -5.72 -14.62
N ILE A 113 4.55 -6.78 -14.19
CA ILE A 113 3.91 -7.98 -13.65
C ILE A 113 4.51 -8.27 -12.27
N ASN A 114 3.65 -8.42 -11.27
CA ASN A 114 4.00 -8.91 -9.94
C ASN A 114 3.59 -10.38 -9.82
N ILE A 115 4.54 -11.27 -9.50
CA ILE A 115 4.22 -12.67 -9.20
C ILE A 115 3.84 -12.76 -7.72
N SER A 116 2.63 -13.22 -7.44
CA SER A 116 2.02 -13.17 -6.12
C SER A 116 1.74 -14.56 -5.58
N PHE A 117 2.15 -14.95 -4.37
CA PHE A 117 2.93 -14.19 -3.40
C PHE A 117 4.14 -15.00 -2.92
N LEU A 118 5.20 -14.26 -2.56
CA LEU A 118 6.32 -14.77 -1.78
C LEU A 118 6.05 -14.46 -0.31
N GLU A 119 5.93 -15.51 0.50
CA GLU A 119 5.51 -15.40 1.90
C GLU A 119 6.67 -15.69 2.85
N PHE A 120 6.71 -15.02 4.00
CA PHE A 120 7.61 -15.40 5.09
C PHE A 120 7.13 -16.69 5.79
N ILE A 121 8.05 -17.43 6.42
CA ILE A 121 7.67 -18.57 7.26
C ILE A 121 6.78 -18.11 8.42
N GLN A 122 5.85 -18.94 8.87
CA GLN A 122 4.98 -18.58 9.99
C GLN A 122 5.74 -18.47 11.33
N ASN A 123 5.51 -17.40 12.09
CA ASN A 123 6.07 -17.22 13.43
C ASN A 123 5.18 -17.81 14.52
N ASN A 124 5.30 -19.12 14.74
CA ASN A 124 4.40 -19.90 15.60
C ASN A 124 2.91 -19.75 15.21
N ASN A 125 2.00 -20.43 15.93
CA ASN A 125 0.57 -20.46 15.55
C ASN A 125 -0.25 -19.28 16.12
N ASP A 126 0.37 -18.36 16.86
CA ASP A 126 -0.32 -17.26 17.55
C ASP A 126 0.42 -15.90 17.51
N TYR A 127 1.57 -15.82 16.83
CA TYR A 127 2.42 -14.65 16.67
C TYR A 127 2.81 -13.94 17.98
N THR A 128 2.81 -14.67 19.10
CA THR A 128 3.14 -14.11 20.43
C THR A 128 4.61 -14.21 20.83
N SER A 129 5.44 -14.89 20.03
CA SER A 129 6.88 -14.92 20.27
C SER A 129 7.45 -13.50 20.26
N GLY A 130 8.48 -13.20 21.04
CA GLY A 130 9.22 -11.92 20.95
C GLY A 130 10.29 -11.92 19.84
N THR A 131 10.57 -13.09 19.25
CA THR A 131 11.52 -13.23 18.14
C THR A 131 10.98 -14.19 17.11
N PHE A 132 11.26 -13.91 15.85
CA PHE A 132 10.98 -14.82 14.76
C PHE A 132 11.97 -15.99 14.78
N SER A 133 11.50 -17.22 14.62
CA SER A 133 12.36 -18.41 14.70
C SER A 133 13.47 -18.41 13.64
N SER A 134 13.18 -17.91 12.44
CA SER A 134 14.14 -17.68 11.36
C SER A 134 13.55 -16.72 10.33
N VAL A 135 14.24 -15.61 10.03
CA VAL A 135 13.84 -14.73 8.93
C VAL A 135 14.11 -15.46 7.61
N ALA A 136 13.07 -16.06 7.05
CA ALA A 136 13.14 -16.88 5.85
C ALA A 136 11.80 -16.89 5.11
N PHE A 137 11.84 -17.20 3.82
CA PHE A 137 10.64 -17.45 3.03
C PHE A 137 10.11 -18.87 3.22
N LYS A 138 8.80 -19.02 3.15
CA LYS A 138 8.13 -20.31 3.15
C LYS A 138 8.45 -21.05 1.87
N GLN A 139 9.07 -22.23 1.98
CA GLN A 139 9.55 -22.99 0.83
C GLN A 139 8.45 -23.23 -0.22
N LYS A 140 7.22 -23.56 0.20
CA LYS A 140 6.11 -23.70 -0.73
C LYS A 140 5.86 -22.44 -1.57
N SER A 141 5.88 -21.25 -0.96
CA SER A 141 5.68 -20.00 -1.72
C SER A 141 6.84 -19.73 -2.68
N VAL A 142 8.06 -20.09 -2.30
CA VAL A 142 9.23 -20.04 -3.18
C VAL A 142 9.04 -20.96 -4.39
N ASP A 143 8.64 -22.21 -4.15
CA ASP A 143 8.42 -23.21 -5.20
C ASP A 143 7.29 -22.77 -6.14
N ASP A 144 6.20 -22.23 -5.59
CA ASP A 144 5.05 -21.75 -6.36
C ASP A 144 5.43 -20.55 -7.24
N VAL A 145 6.19 -19.57 -6.71
CA VAL A 145 6.71 -18.43 -7.47
C VAL A 145 7.68 -18.89 -8.56
N ASP A 146 8.58 -19.83 -8.25
CA ASP A 146 9.55 -20.38 -9.20
C ASP A 146 8.87 -21.14 -10.34
N SER A 147 7.79 -21.88 -10.05
CA SER A 147 7.00 -22.56 -11.06
C SER A 147 6.41 -21.55 -12.06
N VAL A 148 5.82 -20.45 -11.58
CA VAL A 148 5.29 -19.39 -12.47
C VAL A 148 6.41 -18.73 -13.28
N LEU A 149 7.51 -18.34 -12.61
CA LEU A 149 8.61 -17.62 -13.28
C LEU A 149 9.30 -18.47 -14.34
N PHE A 150 9.66 -19.70 -14.00
CA PHE A 150 10.60 -20.51 -14.78
C PHE A 150 9.96 -21.70 -15.47
N GLU A 151 9.10 -22.47 -14.79
CA GLU A 151 8.49 -23.65 -15.40
C GLU A 151 7.43 -23.25 -16.43
N LEU A 152 6.66 -22.19 -16.15
CA LEU A 152 5.66 -21.62 -17.06
C LEU A 152 6.27 -20.57 -18.01
N GLY A 153 7.55 -20.25 -17.83
CA GLY A 153 8.36 -19.39 -18.70
C GLY A 153 7.94 -17.91 -18.69
N ILE A 154 7.27 -17.45 -17.62
CA ILE A 154 6.71 -16.10 -17.59
C ILE A 154 7.77 -15.02 -17.55
N LEU A 155 8.88 -15.26 -16.84
CA LEU A 155 9.96 -14.27 -16.75
C LEU A 155 10.53 -13.97 -18.14
N ASP A 156 10.93 -15.02 -18.87
CA ASP A 156 11.52 -14.88 -20.20
C ASP A 156 10.54 -14.28 -21.21
N GLU A 157 9.27 -14.69 -21.20
CA GLU A 157 8.25 -14.17 -22.11
C GLU A 157 7.96 -12.68 -21.86
N ALA A 158 7.85 -12.28 -20.58
CA ALA A 158 7.66 -10.89 -20.20
C ALA A 158 8.87 -10.01 -20.56
N HIS A 159 10.10 -10.46 -20.26
CA HIS A 159 11.32 -9.74 -20.62
C HIS A 159 11.48 -9.59 -22.14
N GLN A 160 11.13 -10.59 -22.93
CA GLN A 160 11.11 -10.50 -24.40
C GLN A 160 10.11 -9.47 -24.92
N ALA A 161 9.00 -9.26 -24.20
CA ALA A 161 8.03 -8.21 -24.48
C ALA A 161 8.41 -6.83 -23.92
N GLY A 162 9.55 -6.71 -23.23
CA GLY A 162 9.98 -5.46 -22.56
C GLY A 162 9.17 -5.12 -21.31
N VAL A 163 8.50 -6.11 -20.71
CA VAL A 163 7.71 -5.99 -19.49
C VAL A 163 8.58 -6.34 -18.30
N THR A 164 8.53 -5.53 -17.26
CA THR A 164 9.29 -5.80 -16.03
C THR A 164 8.56 -6.81 -15.15
N VAL A 165 9.31 -7.66 -14.47
CA VAL A 165 8.77 -8.69 -13.57
C VAL A 165 9.35 -8.50 -12.16
N SER A 166 8.46 -8.31 -11.20
CA SER A 166 8.77 -8.27 -9.78
C SER A 166 8.07 -9.42 -9.04
N VAL A 167 8.46 -9.65 -7.80
CA VAL A 167 7.73 -10.53 -6.89
C VAL A 167 6.99 -9.70 -5.85
N ALA A 168 5.72 -10.04 -5.57
CA ALA A 168 4.99 -9.44 -4.47
C ALA A 168 5.24 -10.23 -3.18
N LEU A 169 5.73 -9.52 -2.17
CA LEU A 169 5.94 -10.02 -0.82
C LEU A 169 4.68 -9.82 0.01
N GLY A 170 4.20 -10.90 0.62
CA GLY A 170 3.12 -10.83 1.59
C GLY A 170 1.75 -11.22 1.05
N GLY A 171 0.87 -10.24 0.91
CA GLY A 171 -0.54 -10.41 0.60
C GLY A 171 -1.42 -10.62 1.83
N ALA A 172 -2.71 -10.80 1.57
CA ALA A 172 -3.80 -10.95 2.53
C ALA A 172 -3.60 -11.96 3.70
N ILE A 173 -2.69 -12.93 3.58
CA ILE A 173 -2.52 -13.99 4.59
C ILE A 173 -1.11 -14.07 5.18
N ASP A 174 -0.18 -13.19 4.78
CA ASP A 174 1.17 -13.17 5.34
C ASP A 174 1.25 -12.29 6.59
N TYR A 175 0.67 -12.80 7.68
CA TYR A 175 0.78 -12.21 9.01
C TYR A 175 2.22 -12.15 9.53
N SER A 176 3.11 -12.99 9.00
CA SER A 176 4.52 -12.97 9.34
C SER A 176 5.20 -11.70 8.84
N PHE A 177 4.85 -11.22 7.65
CA PHE A 177 5.40 -9.95 7.15
C PHE A 177 5.00 -8.78 8.04
N LEU A 178 3.70 -8.68 8.37
CA LEU A 178 3.20 -7.67 9.31
C LEU A 178 3.92 -7.75 10.66
N TRP A 179 4.05 -8.95 11.22
CA TRP A 179 4.72 -9.16 12.50
C TRP A 179 6.19 -8.72 12.46
N LEU A 180 6.94 -9.09 11.41
CA LEU A 180 8.35 -8.75 11.26
C LEU A 180 8.53 -7.23 11.23
N MET A 181 7.70 -6.53 10.46
CA MET A 181 7.75 -5.07 10.39
C MET A 181 7.35 -4.44 11.72
N ASN A 182 6.32 -4.97 12.39
CA ASN A 182 5.87 -4.46 13.68
C ASN A 182 6.92 -4.61 14.79
N GLN A 183 7.59 -5.76 14.85
CA GLN A 183 8.51 -6.08 15.94
C GLN A 183 9.91 -5.51 15.72
N TYR A 184 10.37 -5.51 14.47
CA TYR A 184 11.71 -5.06 14.12
C TYR A 184 11.74 -3.65 13.54
N TYR A 185 10.65 -2.89 13.62
CA TYR A 185 10.60 -1.51 13.11
C TYR A 185 11.73 -0.62 13.63
N ASN A 186 12.24 -0.87 14.84
CA ASN A 186 13.34 -0.12 15.44
C ASN A 186 14.69 -0.85 15.43
N ASP A 187 14.76 -2.08 14.91
CA ASP A 187 15.94 -2.93 14.88
C ASP A 187 16.61 -2.88 13.51
N ASP A 188 17.64 -2.03 13.40
CA ASP A 188 18.31 -1.78 12.12
C ASP A 188 18.99 -3.04 11.55
N ALA A 189 19.55 -3.89 12.41
CA ALA A 189 20.24 -5.11 12.00
C ALA A 189 19.26 -6.16 11.47
N LYS A 190 18.09 -6.29 12.12
CA LYS A 190 17.05 -7.21 11.66
C LYS A 190 16.41 -6.76 10.36
N LEU A 191 16.17 -5.46 10.19
CA LEU A 191 15.69 -4.93 8.92
C LEU A 191 16.74 -5.09 7.80
N ASP A 192 18.04 -5.02 8.12
CA ASP A 192 19.11 -5.30 7.17
C ASP A 192 19.14 -6.78 6.75
N GLU A 193 18.98 -7.70 7.69
CA GLU A 193 18.85 -9.15 7.45
C GLU A 193 17.67 -9.45 6.52
N ILE A 194 16.49 -8.85 6.77
CA ILE A 194 15.30 -9.01 5.92
C ILE A 194 15.56 -8.43 4.51
N ALA A 195 16.16 -7.24 4.43
CA ALA A 195 16.47 -6.62 3.14
C ALA A 195 17.47 -7.44 2.31
N GLU A 196 18.49 -8.04 2.94
CA GLU A 196 19.43 -8.93 2.24
C GLU A 196 18.79 -10.24 1.79
N LEU A 197 17.86 -10.81 2.58
CA LEU A 197 17.09 -11.99 2.16
C LEU A 197 16.28 -11.69 0.89
N ILE A 198 15.56 -10.57 0.87
CA ILE A 198 14.76 -10.13 -0.29
C ILE A 198 15.67 -9.87 -1.50
N LYS A 199 16.76 -9.12 -1.32
CA LYS A 199 17.75 -8.87 -2.37
C LYS A 199 18.33 -10.16 -2.94
N ALA A 200 18.72 -11.10 -2.09
CA ALA A 200 19.27 -12.37 -2.53
C ALA A 200 18.27 -13.13 -3.41
N PHE A 201 16.98 -13.13 -3.06
CA PHE A 201 15.93 -13.74 -3.87
C PHE A 201 15.80 -13.09 -5.25
N ILE A 202 15.71 -11.75 -5.29
CA ILE A 202 15.57 -10.96 -6.53
C ILE A 202 16.79 -11.17 -7.45
N VAL A 203 18.00 -11.06 -6.90
CA VAL A 203 19.24 -11.18 -7.66
C VAL A 203 19.43 -12.60 -8.20
N ALA A 204 19.17 -13.63 -7.39
CA ALA A 204 19.33 -15.02 -7.81
C ALA A 204 18.40 -15.40 -8.98
N ARG A 205 17.26 -14.72 -9.10
CA ARG A 205 16.22 -14.97 -10.11
C ARG A 205 16.22 -13.96 -11.25
N ASN A 206 17.14 -12.99 -11.23
CA ASN A 206 17.19 -11.89 -12.18
C ASN A 206 15.86 -11.14 -12.32
N LEU A 207 15.14 -10.95 -11.20
CA LEU A 207 13.91 -10.15 -11.18
C LEU A 207 14.23 -8.66 -11.28
N ASP A 208 13.28 -7.87 -11.80
CA ASP A 208 13.42 -6.43 -11.96
C ASP A 208 13.16 -5.66 -10.67
N GLY A 209 12.47 -6.27 -9.71
CA GLY A 209 12.24 -5.67 -8.42
C GLY A 209 11.36 -6.47 -7.48
N VAL A 210 10.75 -5.73 -6.55
CA VAL A 210 9.91 -6.25 -5.50
C VAL A 210 8.75 -5.31 -5.20
N ASP A 211 7.60 -5.91 -4.94
CA ASP A 211 6.41 -5.23 -4.47
C ASP A 211 6.15 -5.60 -3.01
N LEU A 212 6.06 -4.60 -2.12
CA LEU A 212 5.84 -4.76 -0.70
C LEU A 212 4.33 -4.73 -0.40
N ASP A 213 3.68 -5.88 -0.41
CA ASP A 213 2.22 -6.02 -0.27
C ASP A 213 1.84 -6.44 1.16
N MET A 214 2.05 -5.54 2.13
CA MET A 214 1.78 -5.83 3.54
C MET A 214 0.32 -5.55 3.88
N GLU A 215 -0.55 -6.55 3.68
CA GLU A 215 -2.00 -6.37 3.77
C GLU A 215 -2.63 -6.79 5.10
N ALA A 216 -2.02 -7.74 5.83
CA ALA A 216 -2.68 -8.57 6.84
C ALA A 216 -3.06 -7.85 8.16
N TRP A 217 -3.62 -6.64 8.08
CA TRP A 217 -4.02 -5.76 9.18
C TRP A 217 -5.29 -6.21 9.92
N TRP A 218 -6.03 -7.19 9.41
CA TRP A 218 -7.26 -7.69 10.03
C TRP A 218 -7.02 -8.95 10.85
N GLN A 219 -7.97 -9.27 11.73
CA GLN A 219 -7.95 -10.53 12.46
C GLN A 219 -8.20 -11.74 11.54
N ASP A 220 -7.32 -12.74 11.57
CA ASP A 220 -7.62 -14.09 11.10
C ASP A 220 -8.20 -14.95 12.24
N PRO A 221 -9.45 -15.43 12.14
CA PRO A 221 -10.04 -16.34 13.14
C PRO A 221 -9.25 -17.66 13.33
N ALA A 222 -8.46 -18.08 12.33
CA ALA A 222 -7.64 -19.27 12.39
C ALA A 222 -6.29 -19.05 13.11
N VAL A 223 -5.86 -17.80 13.27
CA VAL A 223 -4.64 -17.43 13.97
C VAL A 223 -4.99 -16.89 15.35
N ASN A 224 -4.66 -17.65 16.39
CA ASN A 224 -5.05 -17.31 17.75
C ASN A 224 -4.39 -15.99 18.19
N LYS A 225 -5.11 -15.17 18.95
CA LYS A 225 -4.63 -13.90 19.56
C LYS A 225 -4.23 -12.77 18.61
N MET A 226 -4.39 -12.92 17.30
CA MET A 226 -4.33 -11.79 16.37
C MET A 226 -5.60 -10.93 16.52
N THR A 227 -5.44 -9.62 16.39
CA THR A 227 -6.52 -8.63 16.44
C THR A 227 -6.46 -7.74 15.22
N ASP A 228 -7.59 -7.12 14.87
CA ASP A 228 -7.59 -6.06 13.85
C ASP A 228 -6.71 -4.88 14.32
N GLU A 229 -5.77 -4.48 13.47
CA GLU A 229 -4.82 -3.38 13.71
C GLU A 229 -5.19 -2.10 12.92
N GLY A 230 -6.39 -2.03 12.36
CA GLY A 230 -6.89 -0.84 11.66
C GLY A 230 -7.42 0.24 12.60
N GLY A 231 -8.00 1.29 12.00
CA GLY A 231 -8.69 2.35 12.71
C GLY A 231 -7.76 3.40 13.34
N ARG A 232 -6.51 3.45 12.90
CA ARG A 232 -5.54 4.45 13.39
C ARG A 232 -5.99 5.86 13.03
N VAL A 233 -5.91 6.77 13.99
CA VAL A 233 -6.23 8.19 13.79
C VAL A 233 -4.99 8.91 13.30
N ARG A 234 -5.08 9.51 12.10
CA ARG A 234 -4.07 10.40 11.54
C ARG A 234 -4.57 11.84 11.64
N GLY A 235 -3.64 12.77 11.85
CA GLY A 235 -3.95 14.16 12.16
C GLY A 235 -4.96 14.77 11.19
N ASP A 236 -5.79 15.67 11.69
CA ASP A 236 -6.70 16.43 10.84
C ASP A 236 -6.09 17.79 10.47
N GLN A 237 -6.76 18.47 9.55
CA GLN A 237 -6.43 19.82 9.09
C GLN A 237 -6.41 20.90 10.20
N TRP A 238 -6.84 20.58 11.42
CA TRP A 238 -6.89 21.48 12.56
C TRP A 238 -5.78 21.19 13.58
N GLY A 239 -4.83 20.31 13.24
CA GLY A 239 -3.80 19.86 14.18
C GLY A 239 -4.38 18.93 15.25
N GLY A 240 -5.45 18.21 14.92
CA GLY A 240 -6.02 17.16 15.74
C GLY A 240 -5.04 16.02 16.00
N THR A 241 -5.45 15.07 16.84
CA THR A 241 -4.61 13.96 17.27
C THR A 241 -4.07 13.17 16.08
N ASP A 242 -2.74 13.07 15.99
CA ASP A 242 -2.06 12.20 15.04
C ASP A 242 -1.31 11.12 15.82
N ALA A 243 -1.68 9.86 15.60
CA ALA A 243 -1.00 8.72 16.20
C ALA A 243 0.31 8.37 15.45
N GLY A 244 0.62 9.07 14.36
CA GLY A 244 1.67 8.70 13.42
C GLY A 244 1.34 7.39 12.70
N PRO A 245 2.27 6.83 11.92
CA PRO A 245 2.10 5.50 11.34
C PRO A 245 2.04 4.40 12.39
N HIS A 246 1.51 3.24 12.01
CA HIS A 246 1.66 2.03 12.80
C HIS A 246 3.15 1.65 12.89
N PRO A 247 3.66 1.06 14.00
CA PRO A 247 5.05 0.62 14.04
C PRO A 247 5.43 -0.30 12.86
N ALA A 248 4.51 -1.17 12.42
CA ALA A 248 4.70 -1.95 11.21
C ALA A 248 4.80 -1.10 9.93
N GLY A 249 4.02 -0.03 9.81
CA GLY A 249 4.13 0.92 8.68
C GLY A 249 5.50 1.61 8.67
N LEU A 250 6.00 2.02 9.84
CA LEU A 250 7.35 2.58 9.98
C LEU A 250 8.44 1.54 9.68
N GLY A 251 8.24 0.28 10.11
CA GLY A 251 9.12 -0.83 9.77
C GLY A 251 9.19 -1.08 8.26
N LEU A 252 8.04 -0.99 7.57
CA LEU A 252 7.94 -1.10 6.12
C LEU A 252 8.70 0.04 5.41
N THR A 253 8.56 1.29 5.85
CA THR A 253 9.37 2.43 5.34
C THR A 253 10.86 2.17 5.46
N ARG A 254 11.30 1.73 6.65
CA ARG A 254 12.72 1.48 6.89
C ARG A 254 13.26 0.29 6.11
N LEU A 255 12.44 -0.74 5.90
CA LEU A 255 12.77 -1.83 4.99
C LEU A 255 12.94 -1.31 3.56
N ALA A 256 11.99 -0.49 3.08
CA ALA A 256 12.04 0.10 1.74
C ALA A 256 13.30 0.96 1.54
N GLN A 257 13.67 1.77 2.54
CA GLN A 257 14.91 2.54 2.54
C GLN A 257 16.13 1.62 2.34
N LYS A 258 16.24 0.55 3.13
CA LYS A 258 17.35 -0.40 3.02
C LYS A 258 17.39 -1.12 1.67
N LEU A 259 16.22 -1.49 1.15
CA LEU A 259 16.13 -2.09 -0.19
C LEU A 259 16.61 -1.10 -1.26
N ARG A 260 16.23 0.17 -1.17
CA ARG A 260 16.67 1.23 -2.11
C ARG A 260 18.17 1.44 -2.05
N GLU A 261 18.76 1.46 -0.86
CA GLU A 261 20.22 1.55 -0.69
C GLU A 261 20.96 0.34 -1.29
N LYS A 262 20.43 -0.88 -1.09
CA LYS A 262 21.07 -2.13 -1.51
C LYS A 262 20.86 -2.48 -2.99
N MET A 263 19.76 -2.04 -3.58
CA MET A 263 19.38 -2.34 -4.97
C MET A 263 18.86 -1.08 -5.69
N PRO A 264 19.69 -0.02 -5.84
CA PRO A 264 19.24 1.29 -6.31
C PRO A 264 18.63 1.27 -7.72
N ASN A 265 18.99 0.28 -8.53
CA ASN A 265 18.52 0.12 -9.93
C ASN A 265 17.38 -0.88 -10.09
N LYS A 266 16.84 -1.43 -8.99
CA LYS A 266 15.69 -2.34 -9.01
C LYS A 266 14.42 -1.56 -8.68
N LEU A 267 13.29 -2.09 -9.16
CA LEU A 267 11.98 -1.57 -8.80
C LEU A 267 11.69 -1.90 -7.33
N ILE A 268 11.20 -0.91 -6.60
CA ILE A 268 10.67 -1.08 -5.25
C ILE A 268 9.31 -0.41 -5.24
N THR A 269 8.29 -1.22 -5.10
CA THR A 269 6.89 -0.80 -5.19
C THR A 269 6.15 -1.32 -3.97
N ALA A 270 4.92 -0.87 -3.75
CA ALA A 270 4.07 -1.43 -2.71
C ALA A 270 2.60 -1.32 -3.12
N ALA A 271 1.81 -2.30 -2.73
CA ALA A 271 0.36 -2.17 -2.66
C ALA A 271 -0.04 -1.76 -1.24
N VAL A 272 -0.84 -0.70 -1.14
CA VAL A 272 -1.29 -0.13 0.14
C VAL A 272 -2.78 0.15 0.10
N PHE A 273 -3.46 0.01 1.23
CA PHE A 273 -4.88 0.36 1.33
C PHE A 273 -5.10 1.86 1.14
N GLY A 274 -6.03 2.22 0.25
CA GLY A 274 -6.51 3.60 0.08
C GLY A 274 -7.63 3.99 1.05
N THR A 275 -8.02 3.10 1.96
CA THR A 275 -9.11 3.32 2.91
C THR A 275 -8.61 3.95 4.21
N SER A 276 -9.44 4.75 4.89
CA SER A 276 -9.06 5.36 6.17
C SER A 276 -8.86 4.35 7.31
N TRP A 277 -9.38 3.13 7.18
CA TRP A 277 -9.28 2.14 8.25
C TRP A 277 -7.89 1.49 8.27
N TYR A 278 -7.43 0.92 7.14
CA TYR A 278 -6.11 0.28 7.06
C TYR A 278 -5.04 1.19 6.44
N GLY A 279 -5.41 2.09 5.53
CA GLY A 279 -4.47 3.02 4.88
C GLY A 279 -3.76 3.96 5.86
N ASN A 280 -4.43 4.30 6.96
CA ASN A 280 -3.85 5.14 8.01
C ASN A 280 -2.68 4.47 8.78
N ASN A 281 -2.48 3.16 8.61
CA ASN A 281 -1.38 2.44 9.25
C ASN A 281 -0.03 2.66 8.55
N TYR A 282 -0.04 2.97 7.25
CA TYR A 282 1.18 3.18 6.49
C TYR A 282 1.83 4.53 6.84
N ASP A 283 3.13 4.56 6.68
CA ASP A 283 3.95 5.75 6.84
C ASP A 283 4.11 6.45 5.49
N ASP A 284 3.78 7.73 5.45
CA ASP A 284 3.82 8.55 4.23
C ASP A 284 5.25 8.79 3.77
N GLU A 285 6.25 8.72 4.64
CA GLU A 285 7.67 8.80 4.24
C GLU A 285 8.10 7.63 3.35
N MET A 286 7.37 6.50 3.35
CA MET A 286 7.65 5.35 2.51
C MET A 286 7.76 5.72 1.03
N VAL A 287 6.97 6.69 0.56
CA VAL A 287 6.94 7.12 -0.85
C VAL A 287 8.31 7.59 -1.36
N GLN A 288 9.20 8.04 -0.47
CA GLN A 288 10.53 8.54 -0.85
C GLN A 288 11.44 7.43 -1.41
N TYR A 289 11.13 6.17 -1.11
CA TYR A 289 11.93 5.01 -1.50
C TYR A 289 11.30 4.17 -2.61
N MET A 290 10.08 4.52 -3.00
CA MET A 290 9.25 3.77 -3.96
C MET A 290 9.34 4.33 -5.37
N ASP A 291 9.27 3.45 -6.37
CA ASP A 291 9.05 3.84 -7.76
C ASP A 291 7.57 4.17 -8.02
N TRP A 292 6.66 3.45 -7.36
CA TRP A 292 5.23 3.76 -7.30
C TRP A 292 4.53 3.00 -6.17
N LEU A 293 3.32 3.48 -5.85
CA LEU A 293 2.37 2.81 -4.97
C LEU A 293 1.13 2.38 -5.76
N GLY A 294 0.70 1.14 -5.59
CA GLY A 294 -0.62 0.68 -5.96
C GLY A 294 -1.61 0.94 -4.82
N LEU A 295 -2.65 1.73 -5.08
CA LEU A 295 -3.71 1.96 -4.09
C LEU A 295 -4.79 0.89 -4.24
N MET A 296 -5.01 0.10 -3.17
CA MET A 296 -6.13 -0.83 -3.06
C MET A 296 -7.37 -0.08 -2.60
N THR A 297 -8.31 0.09 -3.53
CA THR A 297 -9.54 0.92 -3.38
C THR A 297 -10.78 0.11 -3.08
#